data_AF-A0A1H1KKV1-F1
#
_entry.id   AF-A0A1H1KKV1-F1
#
_cell.length_a   1.000
_cell.length_b   1.000
_cell.length_c   1.000
_cell.angle_alpha   90.00
_cell.angle_beta   90.00
_cell.angle_gamma   90.00
#
_symmetry.space_group_name_H-M   'P 1'
#
loop_
_entity.id
_entity.type
_entity.pdbx_description
1 polymer ?
#
loop_
_entity_poly.entity_id
_entity_poly.type
_entity_poly.pdbx_seq_one_letter_code
_entity_poly.pdbx_strand_id
1 'polypeptide(L)' 'MSDVASQTEWKQDSPYGWSHPSGWTIGRYVVAGVPRFMLWEGRDHRGNFDSLDAAQAQHRLHTKA' A
#
# COMPACT_ATOMS: atom_id res chain seq x y z
N MET A 1 9.81 24.42 12.31
CA MET A 1 8.50 24.26 11.64
C MET A 1 8.80 23.55 10.33
N SER A 2 8.33 22.35 9.99
CA SER A 2 7.02 21.77 10.30
C SER A 2 7.12 20.23 10.25
N ASP A 3 6.99 19.58 11.40
CA ASP A 3 6.93 18.12 11.56
C ASP A 3 5.51 17.58 11.25
N VAL A 4 4.94 18.08 10.15
CA VAL A 4 3.53 17.84 9.73
C VAL A 4 3.50 17.15 8.37
N ALA A 5 4.45 16.26 8.11
CA ALA A 5 4.39 15.32 6.98
C ALA A 5 4.37 13.85 7.46
N SER A 6 4.50 13.63 8.77
CA SER A 6 4.98 12.37 9.33
C SER A 6 3.88 11.35 9.65
N GLN A 7 2.61 11.59 9.26
CA GLN A 7 1.46 10.72 9.61
C GLN A 7 0.62 10.23 8.42
N THR A 8 0.93 10.61 7.17
CA THR A 8 0.01 10.40 6.02
C THR A 8 0.61 9.56 4.88
N GLU A 9 1.81 9.04 5.04
CA GLU A 9 2.53 8.37 3.96
C GLU A 9 2.79 6.89 4.25
N TRP A 10 2.80 6.11 3.19
CA TRP A 10 3.15 4.71 3.21
C TRP A 10 4.61 4.55 3.63
N LYS A 11 4.84 3.86 4.75
CA LYS A 11 6.17 3.51 5.21
C LYS A 11 6.63 2.24 4.53
N GLN A 12 7.80 2.25 3.93
CA GLN A 12 8.42 1.04 3.42
C GLN A 12 9.11 0.27 4.57
N ASP A 13 8.56 -0.88 4.96
CA ASP A 13 9.14 -1.72 6.00
C ASP A 13 10.15 -2.73 5.44
N SER A 14 10.09 -3.03 4.15
CA SER A 14 11.04 -3.93 3.47
C SER A 14 11.16 -3.60 1.97
N PRO A 15 12.14 -4.18 1.25
CA PRO A 15 12.24 -4.02 -0.21
C PRO A 15 10.99 -4.43 -1.00
N TYR A 16 10.09 -5.20 -0.36
CA TYR A 16 8.87 -5.73 -0.97
C TYR A 16 7.61 -5.37 -0.20
N GLY A 17 7.67 -4.49 0.80
CA GLY A 17 6.53 -4.29 1.72
C GLY A 17 6.42 -2.86 2.23
N TRP A 18 5.19 -2.36 2.23
CA TRP A 18 4.80 -1.07 2.77
C TRP A 18 3.66 -1.23 3.76
N SER A 19 3.67 -0.42 4.81
CA SER A 19 2.56 -0.27 5.76
C SER A 19 2.07 1.16 5.81
N HIS A 20 0.79 1.32 6.11
CA HIS A 20 0.16 2.60 6.35
C HIS A 20 -0.37 2.65 7.79
N PRO A 21 -0.29 3.81 8.49
CA PRO A 21 -0.77 3.94 9.88
C PRO A 21 -2.23 3.54 10.09
N SER A 22 -3.07 3.56 9.04
CA SER A 22 -4.47 3.11 9.09
C SER A 22 -4.63 1.58 9.13
N GLY A 23 -3.55 0.80 9.23
CA GLY A 23 -3.58 -0.67 9.28
C GLY A 23 -3.61 -1.35 7.91
N TRP A 24 -3.36 -0.59 6.83
CA TRP A 24 -3.27 -1.12 5.48
C TRP A 24 -1.84 -1.51 5.14
N THR A 25 -1.66 -2.53 4.31
CA THR A 25 -0.34 -2.97 3.85
C THR A 25 -0.32 -3.19 2.34
N ILE A 26 0.84 -2.98 1.72
CA ILE A 26 1.09 -3.32 0.32
C ILE A 26 2.27 -4.28 0.29
N GLY A 27 2.11 -5.42 -0.38
CA GLY A 27 3.20 -6.35 -0.65
C GLY A 27 3.51 -6.42 -2.14
N ARG A 28 4.78 -6.43 -2.51
CA ARG A 28 5.25 -6.67 -3.87
C ARG A 28 5.54 -8.17 -4.04
N TYR A 29 4.77 -8.80 -4.92
CA TYR A 29 4.88 -10.22 -5.24
C TYR A 29 5.23 -10.41 -6.70
N VAL A 30 5.86 -11.54 -7.05
CA VAL A 30 6.04 -11.95 -8.44
C VAL A 30 4.99 -12.99 -8.75
N VAL A 31 4.04 -12.67 -9.63
CA VAL A 31 2.97 -13.56 -10.05
C VAL A 31 3.19 -13.88 -11.53
N ALA A 32 3.42 -15.16 -11.84
CA ALA A 32 3.76 -15.61 -13.19
C ALA A 32 4.93 -14.83 -13.84
N GLY A 33 5.95 -14.49 -13.06
CA GLY A 33 7.11 -13.72 -13.51
C GLY A 33 6.92 -12.20 -13.57
N VAL A 34 5.70 -11.70 -13.31
CA VAL A 34 5.38 -10.27 -13.35
C VAL A 34 5.30 -9.71 -11.94
N PRO A 35 6.02 -8.62 -11.60
CA PRO A 35 5.87 -7.96 -10.31
C PRO A 35 4.49 -7.32 -10.19
N ARG A 36 3.78 -7.61 -9.10
CA ARG A 36 2.47 -7.07 -8.75
C ARG A 36 2.50 -6.54 -7.33
N PHE A 37 1.69 -5.52 -7.07
CA PHE A 37 1.51 -4.90 -5.77
C PHE A 37 0.15 -5.29 -5.23
N MET A 38 0.12 -6.11 -4.18
CA MET A 38 -1.11 -6.56 -3.54
C MET A 38 -1.44 -5.65 -2.37
N LEU A 39 -2.66 -5.11 -2.35
CA LEU A 39 -3.16 -4.25 -1.30
C LEU A 39 -3.98 -5.05 -0.30
N TRP A 40 -3.75 -4.80 0.98
CA TRP A 40 -4.42 -5.46 2.09
C TRP A 40 -4.96 -4.43 3.09
N GLU A 41 -6.16 -4.69 3.59
CA GLU A 41 -6.74 -4.02 4.74
C GLU A 41 -6.79 -5.03 5.90
N GLY A 42 -5.82 -4.95 6.82
CA GLY A 42 -5.64 -6.00 7.82
C GLY A 42 -5.38 -7.36 7.17
N ARG A 43 -6.37 -8.27 7.24
CA ARG A 43 -6.30 -9.63 6.66
C ARG A 43 -7.03 -9.75 5.32
N ASP A 44 -7.76 -8.73 4.91
CA ASP A 44 -8.58 -8.76 3.70
C ASP A 44 -7.78 -8.28 2.49
N HIS A 45 -7.75 -9.09 1.44
CA HIS A 45 -7.15 -8.71 0.18
C HIS A 45 -8.06 -7.75 -0.59
N ARG A 46 -7.56 -6.57 -0.93
CA ARG A 46 -8.30 -5.47 -1.59
C ARG A 46 -7.95 -5.28 -3.07
N GLY A 47 -7.02 -6.07 -3.61
CA GLY A 47 -6.73 -6.11 -5.04
C GLY A 47 -5.26 -6.29 -5.37
N ASN A 48 -4.98 -6.57 -6.65
CA ASN A 48 -3.63 -6.61 -7.20
C ASN A 48 -3.46 -5.50 -8.25
N PHE A 49 -2.28 -4.90 -8.27
CA PHE A 49 -1.99 -3.72 -9.08
C PHE A 49 -0.62 -3.84 -9.75
N ASP A 50 -0.45 -3.16 -10.88
CA ASP A 50 0.80 -3.21 -11.65
C ASP A 50 1.88 -2.27 -11.09
N SER A 51 1.49 -1.34 -10.22
CA SER A 51 2.39 -0.36 -9.61
C SER A 51 2.03 -0.08 -8.16
N LEU A 52 3.03 0.39 -7.40
CA LEU A 52 2.84 0.86 -6.02
C LEU A 52 1.82 2.01 -5.98
N ASP A 53 1.94 2.99 -6.87
CA ASP A 53 1.04 4.16 -6.90
C ASP A 53 -0.41 3.76 -7.16
N ALA A 54 -0.68 2.77 -8.03
CA ALA A 54 -2.03 2.28 -8.27
C ALA A 54 -2.64 1.63 -7.01
N ALA A 55 -1.85 0.85 -6.27
CA ALA A 55 -2.30 0.29 -4.98
C ALA A 55 -2.58 1.39 -3.94
N GLN A 56 -1.72 2.40 -3.86
CA GLN A 56 -1.93 3.54 -2.96
C GLN A 56 -3.15 4.39 -3.36
N ALA A 57 -3.39 4.56 -4.67
CA ALA A 57 -4.58 5.24 -5.18
C ALA A 57 -5.87 4.51 -4.77
N GLN A 58 -5.88 3.17 -4.85
CA GLN A 58 -7.02 2.37 -4.41
C GLN A 58 -7.29 2.55 -2.91
N HIS A 59 -6.25 2.56 -2.08
CA HIS A 59 -6.39 2.86 -0.65
C HIS A 59 -7.06 4.24 -0.43
N ARG A 60 -6.59 5.29 -1.11
CA ARG A 60 -7.18 6.63 -1.03
C ARG A 60 -8.66 6.67 -1.41
N LEU A 61 -9.09 5.82 -2.34
CA LEU A 61 -10.50 5.70 -2.72
C LEU A 61 -11.34 5.01 -1.64
N HIS A 62 -10.80 3.95 -1.01
CA HIS A 62 -11.48 3.24 0.06
C HIS A 62 -11.60 4.03 1.37
N THR A 63 -10.61 4.87 1.69
CA THR A 63 -10.65 5.68 2.92
C THR A 63 -11.41 7.00 2.78
N LYS A 64 -11.93 7.31 1.59
CA LYS A 64 -12.71 8.53 1.32
C LYS A 64 -14.23 8.33 1.40
N ALA A 65 -14.69 7.13 1.75
CA ALA A 65 -16.09 6.81 2.02
C ALA A 65 -16.35 6.79 3.53
#